data_AF-A0A955QH53-F1
#
_entry.id   AF-A0A955QH53-F1
#
_cell.length_a   1.000
_cell.length_b   1.000
_cell.length_c   1.000
_cell.angle_alpha   90.00
_cell.angle_beta   90.00
_cell.angle_gamma   90.00
#
_symmetry.space_group_name_H-M   'P 1'
#
loop_
_entity.id
_entity.type
_entity.pdbx_description
1 polymer ?
#
loop_
_entity_poly.entity_id
_entity_poly.type
_entity_poly.pdbx_seq_one_letter_code
_entity_poly.pdbx_strand_id
1 'polypeptide(L)' 'MKFDHVLVNVLILAGARSGKDPVAEYAGVAYKVLAKVGGERMIDRVLRAAEMAQTVNRRI' A
#
# COMPACT_ATOMS: atom_id res chain seq x y z
N MET A 1 -28.49 3.74 -10.16
CA MET A 1 -27.86 2.41 -10.21
C MET A 1 -27.24 2.16 -8.84
N LYS A 2 -27.80 1.28 -8.01
CA LYS A 2 -27.20 0.91 -6.72
C LYS A 2 -26.26 -0.26 -7.00
N PHE A 3 -24.97 -0.05 -6.78
CA PHE A 3 -24.03 -1.16 -6.71
C PHE A 3 -24.15 -1.73 -5.31
N ASP A 4 -24.57 -2.99 -5.19
CA ASP A 4 -24.46 -3.69 -3.92
C ASP A 4 -22.97 -3.81 -3.59
N HIS A 5 -22.53 -3.06 -2.59
CA HIS A 5 -21.13 -3.05 -2.16
C HIS A 5 -20.84 -4.37 -1.45
N VAL A 6 -20.35 -5.36 -2.20
CA VAL A 6 -19.81 -6.59 -1.62
C VAL A 6 -18.53 -6.24 -0.87
N LEU A 7 -18.48 -6.59 0.42
CA LEU A 7 -17.26 -6.47 1.20
C LEU A 7 -16.23 -7.48 0.71
N VAL A 8 -15.00 -7.01 0.47
CA VAL A 8 -13.88 -7.84 0.03
C VAL A 8 -12.73 -7.77 1.05
N ASN A 9 -11.98 -8.87 1.14
CA ASN A 9 -10.71 -8.90 1.85
C ASN A 9 -9.58 -8.62 0.85
N VAL A 10 -8.59 -7.83 1.27
CA VAL A 10 -7.41 -7.51 0.46
C VAL A 10 -6.14 -7.89 1.19
N LEU A 11 -5.13 -8.34 0.43
CA LEU A 11 -3.79 -8.59 0.93
C LEU A 11 -2.81 -7.64 0.25
N ILE A 12 -2.17 -6.78 1.04
CA ILE A 12 -1.16 -5.84 0.55
C ILE A 12 0.22 -6.49 0.65
N LEU A 13 0.82 -6.77 -0.51
CA LEU A 13 2.15 -7.37 -0.61
C LEU A 13 3.24 -6.29 -0.49
N ALA A 14 3.52 -5.88 0.75
CA ALA A 14 4.49 -4.81 1.07
C ALA A 14 5.94 -5.31 1.26
N GLY A 15 6.25 -6.54 0.83
CA GLY A 15 7.56 -7.17 0.99
C GLY A 15 8.61 -6.75 -0.05
N ALA A 16 9.80 -7.32 0.06
CA ALA A 16 10.90 -7.12 -0.88
C ALA A 16 10.84 -8.12 -2.05
N ARG A 17 11.41 -7.73 -3.19
CA ARG A 17 11.76 -8.65 -4.29
C ARG A 17 13.22 -9.06 -4.14
N SER A 18 13.61 -10.18 -4.75
CA SER A 18 15.01 -10.59 -4.79
C SER A 18 15.87 -9.54 -5.51
N GLY A 19 17.03 -9.22 -4.94
CA GLY A 19 17.94 -8.21 -5.48
C GLY A 19 17.77 -6.84 -4.83
N LYS A 20 18.57 -5.87 -5.28
CA LYS A 20 18.47 -4.48 -4.83
C LYS A 20 17.20 -3.83 -5.38
N ASP A 21 16.48 -3.09 -4.54
CA ASP A 21 15.40 -2.21 -4.97
C ASP A 21 15.97 -0.79 -5.18
N PRO A 22 16.03 -0.26 -6.42
CA PRO A 22 16.62 1.04 -6.69
C PRO A 22 15.91 2.19 -5.98
N VAL A 23 14.60 2.08 -5.72
CA VAL A 23 13.83 3.11 -5.01
C VAL A 23 14.16 3.07 -3.52
N ALA A 24 14.29 1.88 -2.94
CA ALA A 24 14.70 1.74 -1.55
C ALA A 24 16.13 2.26 -1.34
N GLU A 25 17.06 1.93 -2.25
CA GLU A 25 18.45 2.40 -2.23
C GLU A 25 18.53 3.92 -2.36
N TYR A 26 17.86 4.50 -3.35
CA TYR A 26 17.82 5.95 -3.54
C TYR A 26 17.21 6.68 -2.33
N ALA A 27 16.15 6.12 -1.75
CA ALA A 27 15.48 6.73 -0.60
C ALA A 27 16.18 6.47 0.75
N GLY A 28 17.22 5.64 0.79
CA GLY A 28 17.95 5.29 2.02
C GLY A 28 17.10 4.51 3.03
N VAL A 29 16.18 3.66 2.55
CA VAL A 29 15.26 2.89 3.41
C VAL A 29 15.38 1.39 3.16
N ALA A 30 15.01 0.57 4.15
CA ALA A 30 15.11 -0.88 4.06
C ALA A 30 14.19 -1.51 3.00
N TYR A 31 13.01 -0.93 2.78
CA TYR A 31 12.02 -1.41 1.82
C TYR A 31 11.40 -0.25 1.06
N LYS A 32 11.15 -0.42 -0.24
CA LYS A 32 10.55 0.61 -1.10
C LYS A 32 9.24 1.18 -0.57
N VAL A 33 8.45 0.36 0.12
CA VAL A 33 7.17 0.79 0.71
C VAL A 33 7.31 1.89 1.79
N LEU A 34 8.52 2.04 2.36
CA LEU A 34 8.85 3.08 3.32
C LEU A 34 9.35 4.38 2.66
N ALA A 35 9.66 4.35 1.36
CA ALA A 35 10.08 5.54 0.63
C ALA A 35 8.94 6.57 0.61
N LYS A 36 9.30 7.85 0.76
CA LYS A 36 8.33 8.95 0.72
C LYS A 36 7.98 9.30 -0.73
N VAL A 37 6.69 9.42 -1.03
CA VAL A 37 6.17 9.91 -2.30
C VAL A 37 5.23 11.08 -2.01
N GLY A 38 5.65 12.30 -2.36
CA GLY A 38 4.90 13.50 -2.00
C GLY A 38 4.87 13.76 -0.49
N GLY A 39 5.95 13.44 0.22
CA GLY A 39 6.09 13.65 1.68
C GLY A 39 5.57 12.52 2.58
N GLU A 40 4.69 11.65 2.06
CA GLU A 40 4.10 10.52 2.78
C GLU A 40 4.73 9.18 2.37
N ARG A 41 4.78 8.18 3.27
CA ARG A 41 5.30 6.85 2.90
C ARG A 41 4.40 6.20 1.87
N MET A 42 4.99 5.46 0.93
CA MET A 42 4.25 4.77 -0.12
C MET A 42 3.15 3.86 0.44
N ILE A 43 3.43 3.12 1.52
CA ILE A 43 2.43 2.22 2.15
C ILE A 43 1.24 2.98 2.73
N ASP A 44 1.45 4.14 3.35
CA ASP A 44 0.38 4.93 3.97
C ASP A 44 -0.62 5.42 2.90
N ARG A 45 -0.11 5.77 1.72
CA ARG A 45 -0.95 6.13 0.56
C ARG A 45 -1.83 4.98 0.08
N VAL A 46 -1.29 3.75 0.08
CA VAL A 46 -2.03 2.54 -0.33
C VAL A 46 -3.09 2.18 0.70
N LEU A 47 -2.74 2.22 2.00
CA LEU A 47 -3.69 1.97 3.08
C LEU A 47 -4.85 2.96 3.03
N ARG A 48 -4.57 4.26 2.89
CA ARG A 48 -5.60 5.29 2.73
C ARG A 48 -6.49 5.03 1.51
N ALA A 49 -5.91 4.63 0.38
CA ALA A 49 -6.70 4.31 -0.81
C ALA A 49 -7.63 3.10 -0.58
N ALA A 50 -7.16 2.08 0.14
CA ALA A 50 -7.98 0.92 0.52
C ALA A 50 -9.11 1.32 1.49
N GLU A 51 -8.83 2.17 2.47
CA GLU A 51 -9.84 2.72 3.40
C GLU A 51 -10.91 3.55 2.65
N MET A 52 -10.49 4.36 1.67
CA MET A 52 -11.40 5.16 0.85
C MET A 52 -12.29 4.33 -0.08
N ALA A 53 -11.91 3.09 -0.40
CA ALA A 53 -12.69 2.24 -1.30
C ALA A 53 -14.04 1.81 -0.73
N GLN A 54 -14.25 1.92 0.59
CA GLN A 54 -15.49 1.58 1.33
C GLN A 54 -16.00 0.14 1.18
N THR A 55 -15.41 -0.68 0.30
CA THR A 55 -15.69 -2.09 0.07
C THR A 55 -14.65 -3.00 0.73
N VAL A 56 -13.53 -2.45 1.19
CA VAL A 56 -12.44 -3.22 1.77
C VAL A 56 -12.64 -3.34 3.27
N ASN A 57 -12.75 -4.58 3.76
CA ASN A 57 -12.80 -4.83 5.19
C ASN A 57 -11.37 -4.83 5.78
N ARG A 58 -11.14 -4.05 6.84
CA ARG A 58 -9.85 -4.02 7.52
C ARG A 58 -9.75 -5.18 8.50
N ARG A 59 -8.81 -6.09 8.26
CA ARG A 59 -8.42 -7.15 9.20
C ARG A 59 -6.93 -6.99 9.50
N ILE A 60 -6.59 -6.94 10.79
CA ILE A 60 -5.23 -6.79 11.32
C ILE A 60 -4.73 -8.14 11.81
#